data_AF-A0AAN6GB46-F1
#
_entry.id   AF-A0AAN6GB46-F1
#
_cell.length_a   1.000
_cell.length_b   1.000
_cell.length_c   1.000
_cell.angle_alpha   90.00
_cell.angle_beta   90.00
_cell.angle_gamma   90.00
#
_symmetry.space_group_name_H-M   'P 1'
#
loop_
_entity.id
_entity.type
_entity.pdbx_description
1 polymer ?
#
loop_
_entity_poly.entity_id
_entity_poly.type
_entity_poly.pdbx_seq_one_letter_code
_entity_poly.pdbx_strand_id
1 'polypeptide(L)'
;MAQSLQTPFAIATGLGLASSSYFFLGNLGLVTCGVIRFTTSPSLRADLNIPPDSAVSLWAAMYEHGAAQFAPASLLSALALYTASVQVLGGGSGSATTTHRLLGTHAHTQLVSRLFLSASLLSLTILPYTLLVMMPNIKPLIATRDRIRAARKRSGSGSGSDAPNAPLTSVLNAQEGEQALGRIGVWKVQNLGRMAIGATVWALAAVATFLA
;
A
#
# COMPACT_ATOMS: atom_id res chain seq x y z
N MET A 1 26.83 12.15 -16.77
CA MET A 1 25.63 11.78 -15.98
C MET A 1 25.77 10.46 -15.21
N ALA A 2 26.53 9.46 -15.65
CA ALA A 2 26.60 8.16 -14.98
C ALA A 2 27.28 8.14 -13.58
N GLN A 3 28.20 9.08 -13.27
CA GLN A 3 28.88 9.12 -11.96
C GLN A 3 28.02 9.65 -10.80
N SER A 4 26.87 10.29 -11.08
CA SER A 4 25.98 10.84 -10.06
C SER A 4 25.14 9.77 -9.34
N LEU A 5 24.86 8.65 -10.01
CA LEU A 5 24.05 7.54 -9.46
C LEU A 5 24.84 6.60 -8.55
N GLN A 6 26.15 6.78 -8.43
CA GLN A 6 27.04 5.87 -7.68
C GLN A 6 27.17 6.25 -6.21
N THR A 7 26.51 7.31 -5.76
CA THR A 7 26.61 7.70 -4.34
C THR A 7 25.65 6.88 -3.50
N PRO A 8 26.08 6.47 -2.30
CA PRO A 8 25.18 5.88 -1.32
C PRO A 8 23.92 6.73 -1.09
N PHE A 9 24.01 8.06 -1.26
CA PHE A 9 22.89 8.98 -1.06
C PHE A 9 21.88 8.90 -2.19
N ALA A 10 22.34 8.90 -3.45
CA ALA A 10 21.48 8.76 -4.61
C ALA A 10 20.77 7.41 -4.61
N ILE A 11 21.48 6.34 -4.25
CA ILE A 11 20.90 4.99 -4.12
C ILE A 11 19.83 4.96 -3.02
N ALA A 12 20.14 5.47 -1.82
CA ALA A 12 19.22 5.49 -0.69
C ALA A 12 17.98 6.35 -0.99
N THR A 13 18.16 7.53 -1.55
CA THR A 13 17.07 8.44 -1.93
C THR A 13 16.20 7.84 -3.02
N GLY A 14 16.81 7.32 -4.09
CA GLY A 14 16.11 6.68 -5.19
C GLY A 14 15.31 5.45 -4.74
N LEU A 15 15.90 4.60 -3.89
CA LEU A 15 15.22 3.44 -3.33
C LEU A 15 14.07 3.83 -2.40
N GLY A 16 14.28 4.84 -1.55
CA GLY A 16 13.26 5.37 -0.65
C GLY A 16 12.06 5.96 -1.40
N LEU A 17 12.31 6.73 -2.46
CA LEU A 17 11.29 7.29 -3.36
C LEU A 17 10.58 6.21 -4.16
N ALA A 18 11.31 5.27 -4.76
CA ALA A 18 10.71 4.19 -5.53
C ALA A 18 9.78 3.33 -4.67
N SER A 19 10.23 2.98 -3.46
CA SER A 19 9.47 2.16 -2.53
C SER A 19 8.23 2.88 -1.97
N SER A 20 8.37 4.16 -1.58
CA SER A 20 7.21 4.97 -1.16
C SER A 20 6.24 5.25 -2.30
N SER A 21 6.73 5.46 -3.53
CA SER A 21 5.90 5.61 -4.73
C SER A 21 5.11 4.34 -5.02
N TYR A 22 5.76 3.19 -4.98
CA TYR A 22 5.11 1.89 -5.15
C TYR A 22 3.99 1.71 -4.13
N PHE A 23 4.26 2.02 -2.87
CA PHE A 23 3.27 1.95 -1.81
C PHE A 23 2.09 2.90 -2.03
N PHE A 24 2.34 4.19 -2.26
CA PHE A 24 1.30 5.20 -2.38
C PHE A 24 0.52 5.07 -3.70
N LEU A 25 1.21 5.13 -4.84
CA LEU A 25 0.59 5.12 -6.16
C LEU A 25 -0.02 3.75 -6.49
N GLY A 26 0.60 2.66 -6.04
CA GLY A 26 0.02 1.31 -6.17
C GLY A 26 -1.33 1.21 -5.45
N ASN A 27 -1.43 1.70 -4.22
CA ASN A 27 -2.72 1.76 -3.52
C ASN A 27 -3.71 2.73 -4.18
N LEU A 28 -3.24 3.86 -4.69
CA LEU A 28 -4.09 4.82 -5.41
C LEU A 28 -4.72 4.19 -6.65
N GLY A 29 -3.92 3.47 -7.45
CA GLY A 29 -4.41 2.71 -8.60
C GLY A 29 -5.46 1.67 -8.18
N LEU A 30 -5.20 0.90 -7.13
CA LEU A 30 -6.15 -0.11 -6.64
C LEU A 30 -7.50 0.50 -6.23
N VAL A 31 -7.50 1.69 -5.61
CA VAL A 31 -8.72 2.39 -5.15
C VAL A 31 -9.48 3.07 -6.30
N THR A 32 -8.77 3.63 -7.28
CA THR A 32 -9.36 4.48 -8.33
C THR A 32 -9.76 3.73 -9.59
N CYS A 33 -8.99 2.72 -9.99
CA CYS A 33 -9.21 1.93 -11.21
C CYS A 33 -9.16 0.41 -11.00
N GLY A 34 -8.85 -0.07 -9.79
CA GLY A 34 -8.70 -1.49 -9.50
C GLY A 34 -9.88 -2.17 -8.81
N VAL A 35 -9.60 -3.37 -8.29
CA VAL A 35 -10.55 -4.27 -7.62
C VAL A 35 -11.33 -3.59 -6.48
N ILE A 36 -10.74 -2.63 -5.78
CA ILE A 36 -11.42 -1.95 -4.66
C ILE A 36 -12.59 -1.12 -5.19
N ARG A 37 -12.47 -0.48 -6.35
CA ARG A 37 -13.57 0.28 -6.95
C ARG A 37 -14.73 -0.64 -7.31
N PHE A 38 -14.44 -1.78 -7.93
CA PHE A 38 -15.45 -2.79 -8.28
C PHE A 38 -16.12 -3.40 -7.05
N THR A 39 -15.41 -3.55 -5.92
CA THR A 39 -15.98 -4.17 -4.71
C THR A 39 -16.68 -3.19 -3.76
N THR A 40 -16.39 -1.89 -3.87
CA THR A 40 -16.93 -0.87 -2.95
C THR A 40 -17.97 0.07 -3.55
N SER A 41 -18.08 0.16 -4.87
CA SER A 41 -19.09 1.00 -5.53
C SER A 41 -20.39 0.22 -5.73
N PRO A 42 -21.53 0.61 -5.13
CA PRO A 42 -22.80 -0.08 -5.31
C PRO A 42 -23.28 -0.09 -6.76
N SER A 43 -23.18 1.05 -7.47
CA SER A 43 -23.60 1.17 -8.87
C SER A 43 -22.79 0.23 -9.75
N LEU A 44 -21.47 0.29 -9.64
CA LEU A 44 -20.59 -0.52 -10.49
C LEU A 44 -20.72 -2.02 -10.19
N ARG A 45 -21.00 -2.41 -8.95
CA ARG A 45 -21.32 -3.82 -8.62
C ARG A 45 -22.62 -4.28 -9.26
N ALA A 46 -23.64 -3.42 -9.26
CA ALA A 46 -24.91 -3.74 -9.90
C ALA A 46 -24.72 -3.85 -11.42
N ASP A 47 -24.02 -2.89 -12.04
CA ASP A 47 -23.73 -2.87 -13.47
C ASP A 47 -22.96 -4.12 -13.93
N LEU A 48 -22.01 -4.58 -13.11
CA LEU A 48 -21.19 -5.76 -13.39
C LEU A 48 -21.77 -7.07 -12.82
N ASN A 49 -22.97 -7.01 -12.22
CA ASN A 49 -23.62 -8.14 -11.55
C ASN A 49 -22.68 -8.91 -10.60
N ILE A 50 -21.94 -8.19 -9.75
CA ILE A 50 -20.98 -8.78 -8.79
C ILE A 50 -21.70 -9.08 -7.47
N PRO A 51 -22.01 -10.35 -7.16
CA PRO A 51 -22.64 -10.70 -5.89
C PRO A 51 -21.67 -10.50 -4.71
N PRO A 52 -22.18 -10.35 -3.47
CA PRO A 52 -21.37 -10.13 -2.28
C PRO A 52 -20.21 -11.14 -2.11
N ASP A 53 -20.47 -12.43 -2.37
CA ASP A 53 -19.46 -13.48 -2.27
C ASP A 53 -18.27 -13.28 -3.20
N SER A 54 -18.55 -12.87 -4.43
CA SER A 54 -17.53 -12.58 -5.44
C SER A 54 -16.78 -11.32 -5.07
N ALA A 55 -17.46 -10.29 -4.54
CA ALA A 55 -16.81 -9.08 -4.04
C ALA A 55 -15.84 -9.38 -2.89
N VAL A 56 -16.24 -10.20 -1.91
CA VAL A 56 -15.39 -10.64 -0.79
C VAL A 56 -14.20 -11.46 -1.30
N SER A 57 -14.43 -12.36 -2.25
CA SER A 57 -13.36 -13.19 -2.84
C SER A 57 -12.35 -12.36 -3.63
N LEU A 58 -12.81 -11.40 -4.43
CA LEU A 58 -11.98 -10.47 -5.19
C LEU A 58 -11.17 -9.57 -4.24
N TRP A 59 -11.81 -9.01 -3.21
CA TRP A 59 -11.12 -8.23 -2.18
C TRP A 59 -10.03 -9.06 -1.49
N ALA A 60 -10.35 -10.29 -1.08
CA ALA A 60 -9.41 -11.15 -0.39
C ALA A 60 -8.21 -11.54 -1.26
N ALA A 61 -8.45 -11.89 -2.54
CA ALA A 61 -7.37 -12.18 -3.47
C ALA A 61 -6.42 -10.98 -3.65
N MET A 62 -6.98 -9.79 -3.86
CA MET A 62 -6.20 -8.55 -3.92
C MET A 62 -5.43 -8.29 -2.62
N TYR A 63 -6.08 -8.48 -1.47
CA TYR A 63 -5.45 -8.29 -0.16
C TYR A 63 -4.30 -9.28 0.08
N GLU A 64 -4.47 -10.57 -0.24
CA GLU A 64 -3.42 -11.60 -0.05
C GLU A 64 -2.15 -11.26 -0.84
N HIS A 65 -2.30 -10.83 -2.10
CA HIS A 65 -1.16 -10.45 -2.94
C HIS A 65 -0.56 -9.10 -2.52
N GLY A 66 -1.37 -8.11 -2.17
CA GLY A 66 -0.90 -6.78 -1.77
C GLY A 66 -0.25 -6.77 -0.38
N ALA A 67 -0.82 -7.49 0.59
CA ALA A 67 -0.37 -7.50 1.99
C ALA A 67 1.09 -7.98 2.13
N ALA A 68 1.48 -8.99 1.34
CA ALA A 68 2.85 -9.50 1.33
C ALA A 68 3.88 -8.46 0.91
N GLN A 69 3.49 -7.46 0.12
CA GLN A 69 4.39 -6.44 -0.42
C GLN A 69 4.43 -5.16 0.43
N PHE A 70 3.39 -4.88 1.22
CA PHE A 70 3.30 -3.62 1.97
C PHE A 70 4.35 -3.50 3.08
N ALA A 71 4.53 -4.54 3.90
CA ALA A 71 5.49 -4.49 5.00
C ALA A 71 6.94 -4.37 4.50
N PRO A 72 7.41 -5.16 3.51
CA PRO A 72 8.74 -4.98 2.93
C PRO A 72 8.93 -3.59 2.31
N ALA A 73 7.96 -3.07 1.57
CA ALA A 73 8.07 -1.74 0.96
C ALA A 73 8.18 -0.62 2.01
N SER A 74 7.32 -0.65 3.04
CA SER A 74 7.38 0.34 4.13
C SER A 74 8.73 0.30 4.88
N LEU A 75 9.22 -0.90 5.23
CA LEU A 75 10.52 -1.07 5.90
C LEU A 75 11.69 -0.63 5.02
N LEU A 76 11.68 -1.01 3.74
CA LEU A 76 12.72 -0.62 2.79
C LEU A 76 12.75 0.90 2.60
N SER A 77 11.59 1.52 2.45
CA SER A 77 11.47 2.98 2.37
C SER A 77 11.99 3.64 3.65
N ALA A 78 11.63 3.13 4.83
CA ALA A 78 12.10 3.67 6.10
C ALA A 78 13.63 3.63 6.23
N LEU A 79 14.25 2.48 5.95
CA LEU A 79 15.69 2.29 6.05
C LEU A 79 16.46 3.13 5.03
N ALA A 80 15.96 3.19 3.80
CA ALA A 80 16.59 3.97 2.73
C ALA A 80 16.53 5.47 3.03
N LEU A 81 15.37 6.00 3.45
CA LEU A 81 15.22 7.42 3.80
C LEU A 81 15.99 7.79 5.08
N TYR A 82 16.08 6.89 6.06
CA TYR A 82 16.96 7.09 7.21
C TYR A 82 18.43 7.19 6.80
N THR A 83 18.88 6.30 5.91
CA THR A 83 20.24 6.30 5.38
C THR A 83 20.53 7.60 4.64
N ALA A 84 19.60 8.07 3.81
CA ALA A 84 19.71 9.37 3.14
C ALA A 84 19.83 10.52 4.15
N SER A 85 19.00 10.54 5.20
CA SER A 85 19.06 11.52 6.29
C SER A 85 20.43 11.59 6.97
N VAL A 86 21.03 10.45 7.29
CA VAL A 86 22.35 10.37 7.94
C VAL A 86 23.46 10.85 7.02
N GLN A 87 23.41 10.48 5.73
CA GLN A 87 24.45 10.87 4.77
C GLN A 87 24.45 12.36 4.45
N VAL A 88 23.28 13.01 4.46
CA VAL A 88 23.16 14.48 4.35
C VAL A 88 23.90 15.18 5.49
N LEU A 89 23.81 14.67 6.73
CA LEU A 89 24.51 15.25 7.88
C LEU A 89 26.00 14.89 7.93
N GLY A 90 26.35 13.66 7.56
CA GLY A 90 27.71 13.14 7.63
C GLY A 90 28.68 13.73 6.60
N GLY A 91 28.22 14.61 5.71
CA GLY A 91 29.06 15.24 4.70
C GLY A 91 29.75 14.24 3.77
N GLY A 92 29.09 13.09 3.52
CA GLY A 92 29.66 11.92 2.84
C GLY A 92 30.47 12.30 1.61
N SER A 93 31.77 11.98 1.66
CA SER A 93 32.87 12.43 0.79
C SER A 93 32.79 12.03 -0.70
N GLY A 94 31.62 11.69 -1.23
CA GLY A 94 31.50 11.19 -2.60
C GLY A 94 30.33 11.79 -3.34
N SER A 95 30.61 12.75 -4.22
CA SER A 95 29.83 13.03 -5.44
C SER A 95 28.42 13.64 -5.27
N ALA A 96 28.35 14.88 -4.82
CA ALA A 96 27.36 15.83 -5.36
C ALA A 96 27.84 17.27 -5.15
N THR A 97 28.46 17.79 -6.21
CA THR A 97 28.50 19.23 -6.55
C THR A 97 28.98 20.22 -5.50
N THR A 98 30.28 20.53 -5.60
CA THR A 98 30.95 21.78 -5.19
C THR A 98 30.13 23.05 -5.47
N THR A 99 29.14 23.01 -6.37
CA THR A 99 28.24 24.13 -6.70
C THR A 99 27.20 24.46 -5.62
N HIS A 100 26.70 23.51 -4.83
CA HIS A 100 25.73 23.81 -3.74
C HIS A 100 26.40 24.09 -2.39
N ARG A 101 27.64 23.65 -2.19
CA ARG A 101 28.44 23.99 -0.99
C ARG A 101 28.75 25.48 -0.89
N LEU A 102 28.64 26.23 -1.99
CA LEU A 102 28.85 27.68 -2.03
C LEU A 102 27.60 28.50 -1.65
N LEU A 103 26.40 27.90 -1.60
CA LEU A 103 25.13 28.59 -1.32
C LEU A 103 24.26 27.94 -0.23
N GLY A 104 24.51 26.68 0.13
CA GLY A 104 23.77 25.97 1.17
C GLY A 104 24.24 26.38 2.57
N THR A 105 23.41 27.14 3.29
CA THR A 105 23.62 27.39 4.72
C THR A 105 23.51 26.07 5.50
N HIS A 106 24.20 25.96 6.65
CA HIS A 106 24.06 24.81 7.55
C HIS A 106 22.58 24.50 7.90
N ALA A 107 21.74 25.53 7.94
CA ALA A 107 20.30 25.39 8.13
C ALA A 107 19.61 24.57 7.02
N HIS A 108 20.07 24.71 5.77
CA HIS A 108 19.54 23.97 4.61
C HIS A 108 19.81 22.47 4.72
N THR A 109 21.05 22.08 5.04
CA THR A 109 21.44 20.68 5.25
C THR A 109 20.65 20.04 6.39
N GLN A 110 20.45 20.78 7.50
CA GLN A 110 19.62 20.31 8.61
C GLN A 110 18.16 20.11 8.21
N LEU A 111 17.60 21.02 7.40
CA LEU A 111 16.22 20.90 6.90
C LEU A 111 16.07 19.63 6.05
N VAL A 112 16.94 19.43 5.05
CA VAL A 112 16.91 18.25 4.17
C VAL A 112 16.98 16.95 4.97
N SER A 113 17.93 16.86 5.91
CA SER A 113 18.06 15.70 6.79
C SER A 113 16.80 15.44 7.61
N ARG A 114 16.22 16.49 8.23
CA ARG A 114 14.98 16.37 9.02
C ARG A 114 13.80 15.92 8.18
N LEU A 115 13.69 16.35 6.93
CA LEU A 115 12.64 15.90 6.02
C LEU A 115 12.77 14.40 5.72
N PHE A 116 13.98 13.92 5.38
CA PHE A 116 14.23 12.49 5.18
C PHE A 116 14.00 11.66 6.44
N LEU A 117 14.43 12.13 7.61
CA LEU A 117 14.19 11.47 8.89
C LEU A 117 12.69 11.39 9.20
N SER A 118 11.95 12.49 8.99
CA SER A 118 10.51 12.53 9.20
C SER A 118 9.79 11.56 8.27
N ALA A 119 10.19 11.50 7.00
CA ALA A 119 9.66 10.54 6.03
C ALA A 119 9.96 9.09 6.45
N SER A 120 11.16 8.81 6.96
CA SER A 120 11.53 7.49 7.48
C SER A 120 10.66 7.08 8.68
N LEU A 121 10.53 7.95 9.69
CA LEU A 121 9.72 7.70 10.88
C LEU A 121 8.25 7.51 10.52
N LEU A 122 7.68 8.34 9.64
CA LEU A 122 6.32 8.18 9.15
C LEU A 122 6.15 6.86 8.39
N SER A 123 7.13 6.44 7.58
CA SER A 123 7.07 5.15 6.90
C SER A 123 6.98 3.99 7.90
N LEU A 124 7.70 4.05 9.03
CA LEU A 124 7.60 3.03 10.08
C LEU A 124 6.21 2.97 10.74
N THR A 125 5.44 4.06 10.73
CA THR A 125 4.08 4.07 11.31
C THR A 125 3.04 3.30 10.49
N ILE A 126 3.34 2.97 9.24
CA ILE A 126 2.42 2.22 8.35
C ILE A 126 2.10 0.82 8.92
N LEU A 127 3.11 0.14 9.46
CA LEU A 127 2.94 -1.20 10.03
C LEU A 127 2.08 -1.21 11.30
N PRO A 128 2.37 -0.42 12.35
CA PRO A 128 1.52 -0.36 13.54
C PRO A 128 0.12 0.15 13.20
N TYR A 129 -0.04 1.10 12.27
CA TYR A 129 -1.37 1.49 11.79
C TYR A 129 -2.13 0.30 11.19
N THR A 130 -1.48 -0.49 10.34
CA THR A 130 -2.11 -1.68 9.73
C THR A 130 -2.51 -2.70 10.80
N LEU A 131 -1.63 -2.98 11.77
CA LEU A 131 -1.87 -3.97 12.82
C LEU A 131 -2.93 -3.53 13.84
N LEU A 132 -2.96 -2.25 14.23
CA LEU A 132 -3.85 -1.77 15.27
C LEU A 132 -5.21 -1.34 14.71
N VAL A 133 -5.24 -0.72 13.53
CA VAL A 133 -6.46 -0.13 12.97
C VAL A 133 -7.12 -1.06 11.96
N MET A 134 -6.35 -1.63 11.03
CA MET A 134 -6.92 -2.38 9.91
C MET A 134 -7.17 -3.86 10.23
N MET A 135 -6.25 -4.53 10.93
CA MET A 135 -6.34 -5.97 11.21
C MET A 135 -7.64 -6.41 11.91
N PRO A 136 -8.21 -5.65 12.87
CA PRO A 136 -9.49 -6.02 13.48
C PRO A 136 -10.64 -6.17 12.47
N ASN A 137 -10.61 -5.42 11.37
CA ASN A 137 -11.60 -5.51 10.30
C ASN A 137 -11.22 -6.55 9.22
N ILE A 138 -9.92 -6.74 8.96
CA ILE A 138 -9.40 -7.71 7.98
C ILE A 138 -9.71 -9.15 8.41
N LYS A 139 -9.45 -9.51 9.67
CA LYS A 139 -9.65 -10.88 10.18
C LYS A 139 -11.04 -11.45 9.88
N PRO A 140 -12.16 -10.77 10.21
CA PRO A 140 -13.49 -11.28 9.92
C PRO A 140 -13.79 -11.36 8.42
N LEU A 141 -13.29 -10.45 7.59
CA LEU A 141 -13.44 -10.55 6.12
C LEU A 141 -12.73 -11.79 5.56
N ILE A 142 -11.53 -12.08 6.06
CA ILE A 142 -10.78 -13.29 5.69
C ILE A 142 -11.56 -14.54 6.10
N ALA A 143 -12.10 -14.57 7.32
CA ALA A 143 -12.93 -15.68 7.80
C ALA A 143 -14.22 -15.86 6.97
N THR A 144 -14.84 -14.77 6.49
CA THR A 144 -15.98 -14.85 5.57
C THR A 144 -15.58 -15.43 4.22
N ARG A 145 -14.44 -15.01 3.66
CA ARG A 145 -13.89 -15.61 2.43
C ARG A 145 -13.61 -17.10 2.59
N ASP A 146 -13.02 -17.52 3.71
CA ASP A 146 -12.70 -18.93 3.95
C ASP A 146 -13.97 -19.78 4.04
N ARG A 147 -15.04 -19.25 4.65
CA ARG A 147 -16.37 -19.88 4.65
C ARG A 147 -16.93 -20.02 3.23
N ILE A 148 -16.85 -18.98 2.40
CA ILE A 148 -17.29 -19.04 0.99
C ILE A 148 -16.50 -20.10 0.22
N ARG A 149 -15.16 -20.13 0.35
CA ARG A 149 -14.31 -21.13 -0.31
C ARG A 149 -14.64 -22.55 0.14
N ALA A 150 -14.86 -22.77 1.43
CA ALA A 150 -15.22 -24.08 1.98
C ALA A 150 -16.60 -24.55 1.49
N ALA A 151 -17.60 -23.67 1.45
CA ALA A 151 -18.93 -23.99 0.96
C ALA A 151 -18.89 -24.37 -0.53
N ARG A 152 -18.22 -23.58 -1.37
CA ARG A 152 -18.05 -23.87 -2.80
C ARG A 152 -17.34 -25.19 -3.04
N LYS A 153 -16.32 -25.52 -2.23
CA LYS A 153 -15.62 -26.81 -2.33
C LYS A 153 -16.56 -27.98 -2.02
N ARG A 154 -17.43 -27.86 -1.00
CA ARG A 154 -18.43 -28.89 -0.66
C ARG A 154 -19.49 -29.06 -1.76
N SER A 155 -19.94 -27.96 -2.35
CA SER A 155 -20.91 -27.99 -3.46
C SER A 155 -20.30 -28.57 -4.75
N GLY A 156 -19.01 -28.31 -5.01
CA GLY A 156 -18.28 -28.83 -6.17
C GLY A 156 -17.86 -30.30 -6.04
N SER A 157 -17.61 -30.80 -4.83
CA SER A 157 -17.21 -32.22 -4.62
C SER A 157 -18.33 -33.25 -4.79
N GLY A 158 -19.58 -32.81 -5.01
CA GLY A 158 -20.75 -33.68 -5.17
C GLY A 158 -21.32 -33.74 -6.60
N SER A 159 -20.76 -32.98 -7.56
CA SER A 159 -21.32 -32.86 -8.90
C SER A 159 -20.25 -33.24 -9.94
N GLY A 160 -20.23 -34.52 -10.30
CA GLY A 160 -19.46 -35.04 -11.43
C GLY A 160 -20.05 -34.65 -12.79
N SER A 161 -20.54 -33.42 -12.95
CA SER A 161 -21.06 -32.92 -14.21
C SER A 161 -20.33 -31.66 -14.65
N ASP A 162 -19.60 -31.81 -15.74
CA ASP A 162 -18.95 -30.78 -16.55
C ASP A 162 -19.95 -29.75 -17.09
N ALA A 163 -20.45 -28.86 -16.22
CA ALA A 163 -21.22 -27.69 -16.60
C ALA A 163 -20.42 -26.43 -16.25
N PRO A 164 -19.57 -25.90 -17.17
CA PRO A 164 -18.68 -24.77 -16.90
C PRO A 164 -19.38 -23.44 -16.58
N ASN A 165 -20.71 -23.37 -16.59
CA ASN A 165 -21.50 -22.14 -16.49
C ASN A 165 -22.69 -22.22 -15.51
N ALA A 166 -22.72 -23.15 -14.55
CA ALA A 166 -23.77 -23.14 -13.54
C ALA A 166 -23.71 -21.83 -12.72
N PRO A 167 -24.81 -21.09 -12.55
CA PRO A 167 -24.80 -19.85 -11.78
C PRO A 167 -24.32 -20.16 -10.36
N LEU A 168 -23.28 -19.45 -9.93
CA LEU A 168 -22.75 -19.51 -8.57
C LEU A 168 -23.87 -19.09 -7.61
N THR A 169 -24.58 -20.07 -7.06
CA THR A 169 -25.57 -19.83 -6.00
C THR A 169 -24.87 -19.09 -4.87
N SER A 170 -25.42 -17.95 -4.46
CA SER A 170 -24.87 -17.16 -3.36
C SER A 170 -24.79 -18.03 -2.11
N VAL A 171 -23.59 -18.13 -1.53
CA VAL A 171 -23.33 -18.82 -0.26
C VAL A 171 -23.78 -17.96 0.90
N LEU A 172 -23.56 -16.64 0.81
CA LEU A 172 -24.02 -15.71 1.83
C LEU A 172 -25.50 -15.44 1.66
N ASN A 173 -26.22 -15.39 2.78
CA ASN A 173 -27.55 -14.79 2.81
C ASN A 173 -27.47 -13.26 2.64
N ALA A 174 -28.62 -12.61 2.43
CA ALA A 174 -28.66 -11.16 2.18
C ALA A 174 -27.99 -10.33 3.29
N GLN A 175 -28.28 -10.63 4.56
CA GLN A 175 -27.75 -9.90 5.71
C GLN A 175 -26.22 -10.07 5.86
N GLU A 176 -25.72 -11.30 5.70
CA GLU A 176 -24.29 -11.59 5.74
C GLU A 176 -23.55 -10.92 4.57
N GLY A 177 -24.17 -10.90 3.39
CA GLY A 177 -23.66 -10.21 2.21
C GLY A 177 -23.52 -8.71 2.45
N GLU A 178 -24.55 -8.06 2.97
CA GLU A 178 -24.52 -6.63 3.33
C GLU A 178 -23.47 -6.34 4.40
N GLN A 179 -23.39 -7.16 5.45
CA GLN A 179 -22.39 -6.99 6.51
C GLN A 179 -20.96 -7.11 5.96
N ALA A 180 -20.71 -8.08 5.07
CA ALA A 180 -19.40 -8.25 4.44
C ALA A 180 -19.03 -7.05 3.56
N LEU A 181 -19.96 -6.55 2.75
CA LEU A 181 -19.76 -5.35 1.94
C LEU A 181 -19.50 -4.11 2.79
N GLY A 182 -20.24 -3.95 3.90
CA GLY A 182 -20.00 -2.88 4.88
C GLY A 182 -18.59 -2.93 5.44
N ARG A 183 -18.08 -4.12 5.77
CA ARG A 183 -16.69 -4.31 6.22
C ARG A 183 -15.66 -3.97 5.14
N ILE A 184 -15.90 -4.30 3.87
CA ILE A 184 -15.02 -3.85 2.76
C ILE A 184 -15.02 -2.32 2.67
N GLY A 185 -16.18 -1.68 2.86
CA GLY A 185 -16.30 -0.22 2.95
C GLY A 185 -15.46 0.39 4.08
N VAL A 186 -15.55 -0.16 5.30
CA VAL A 186 -14.71 0.25 6.43
C VAL A 186 -13.23 0.06 6.12
N TRP A 187 -12.85 -1.09 5.54
CA TRP A 187 -11.47 -1.36 5.15
C TRP A 187 -10.95 -0.31 4.15
N LYS A 188 -11.77 0.11 3.17
CA LYS A 188 -11.40 1.15 2.20
C LYS A 188 -11.10 2.48 2.90
N VAL A 189 -11.93 2.90 3.85
CA VAL A 189 -11.71 4.13 4.62
C VAL A 189 -10.41 4.02 5.44
N GLN A 190 -10.18 2.88 6.10
CA GLN A 190 -8.95 2.66 6.85
C GLN A 190 -7.71 2.64 5.93
N ASN A 191 -7.82 2.04 4.74
CA ASN A 191 -6.76 2.02 3.74
C ASN A 191 -6.46 3.43 3.19
N LEU A 192 -7.47 4.30 3.08
CA LEU A 192 -7.26 5.70 2.71
C LEU A 192 -6.40 6.42 3.75
N GLY A 193 -6.63 6.19 5.05
CA GLY A 193 -5.78 6.73 6.11
C GLY A 193 -4.32 6.25 5.97
N ARG A 194 -4.13 4.96 5.68
CA ARG A 194 -2.80 4.39 5.39
C ARG A 194 -2.15 5.01 4.14
N MET A 195 -2.93 5.26 3.10
CA MET A 195 -2.45 5.95 1.89
C MET A 195 -2.05 7.39 2.16
N ALA A 196 -2.76 8.10 3.03
CA ALA A 196 -2.42 9.48 3.41
C ALA A 196 -1.04 9.54 4.10
N ILE A 197 -0.73 8.56 4.95
CA ILE A 197 0.62 8.41 5.53
C ILE A 197 1.65 8.20 4.39
N GLY A 198 1.39 7.25 3.49
CA GLY A 198 2.28 6.99 2.34
C GLY A 198 2.49 8.20 1.43
N ALA A 199 1.44 8.96 1.14
CA ALA A 199 1.51 10.20 0.37
C ALA A 199 2.39 11.25 1.06
N THR A 200 2.27 11.37 2.38
CA THR A 200 3.08 12.30 3.18
C THR A 200 4.56 11.89 3.17
N VAL A 201 4.86 10.59 3.34
CA VAL A 201 6.23 10.05 3.21
C VAL A 201 6.81 10.38 1.85
N TRP A 202 6.05 10.10 0.78
CA TRP A 202 6.46 10.38 -0.60
C TRP A 202 6.74 11.87 -0.83
N ALA A 203 5.84 12.75 -0.40
CA ALA A 203 5.98 14.19 -0.57
C ALA A 203 7.19 14.75 0.19
N LEU A 204 7.39 14.35 1.46
CA LEU A 204 8.55 14.77 2.25
C LEU A 204 9.86 14.32 1.61
N ALA A 205 9.94 13.07 1.17
CA ALA A 205 11.12 12.54 0.49
C ALA A 205 11.38 13.26 -0.84
N ALA A 206 10.34 13.55 -1.64
CA ALA A 206 10.47 14.26 -2.90
C ALA A 206 10.97 15.69 -2.69
N VAL A 207 10.37 16.44 -1.76
CA VAL A 207 10.82 17.79 -1.40
C VAL A 207 12.26 17.77 -0.89
N ALA A 208 12.61 16.84 0.01
CA ALA A 208 13.98 16.69 0.48
C ALA A 208 14.97 16.42 -0.67
N THR A 209 14.57 15.63 -1.65
CA THR A 209 15.38 15.31 -2.84
C THR A 209 15.57 16.52 -3.75
N PHE A 210 14.55 17.34 -3.95
CA PHE A 210 14.67 18.59 -4.74
C PHE A 210 15.51 19.66 -4.03
N LEU A 211 15.56 19.61 -2.70
CA LEU A 211 16.38 20.52 -1.90
C LEU A 211 17.83 20.03 -1.75
N ALA A 212 18.10 18.72 -1.86
CA ALA A 212 19.43 18.12 -1.69
C ALA A 212 20.35 18.33 -2.90
#